data_AF-A0A1C7GTC5-F1
#
_entry.id   AF-A0A1C7GTC5-F1
#
_cell.length_a   1.000
_cell.length_b   1.000
_cell.length_c   1.000
_cell.angle_alpha   90.00
_cell.angle_beta   90.00
_cell.angle_gamma   90.00
#
_symmetry.space_group_name_H-M   'P 1'
#
loop_
_entity.id
_entity.type
_entity.pdbx_description
1 polymer ?
#
loop_
_entity_poly.entity_id
_entity_poly.type
_entity_poly.pdbx_seq_one_letter_code
_entity_poly.pdbx_strand_id
1 'polypeptide(L)'
;MAKADPIKGSLDFVHLQNIHRYIFEDIYSWAGELRQVDISKGNQFCLCQHLQTYGERVFSELRAGQFLIGAAKGNEFFLGLGLEAA
;
A
#
# COMPACT_ATOMS: atom_id res chain seq x y z
N MET A 1 -25.16 5.07 -12.78
CA MET A 1 -23.83 4.55 -12.40
C MET A 1 -23.44 5.24 -11.11
N ALA A 2 -23.13 4.48 -10.04
CA ALA A 2 -22.72 5.09 -8.78
C ALA A 2 -21.47 5.94 -9.04
N LYS A 3 -21.54 7.23 -8.66
CA LYS A 3 -20.40 8.14 -8.75
C LYS A 3 -19.36 7.62 -7.75
N ALA A 4 -18.16 7.31 -8.22
CA ALA A 4 -17.07 6.99 -7.30
C ALA A 4 -16.82 8.23 -6.43
N ASP A 5 -17.03 8.08 -5.12
CA ASP A 5 -16.62 9.06 -4.11
C ASP A 5 -15.39 8.49 -3.41
N PRO A 6 -14.20 8.65 -3.99
CA PRO A 6 -12.99 8.07 -3.43
C PRO A 6 -12.65 8.75 -2.10
N ILE A 7 -12.08 7.96 -1.19
CA ILE A 7 -11.46 8.51 0.01
C ILE A 7 -10.39 9.52 -0.42
N LYS A 8 -10.47 10.73 0.14
CA LYS A 8 -9.53 11.81 -0.14
C LYS A 8 -8.26 11.56 0.68
N GLY A 9 -7.12 11.81 0.07
CA GLY A 9 -5.82 11.70 0.74
C GLY A 9 -4.66 11.94 -0.21
N SER A 10 -3.44 11.73 0.29
CA SER A 10 -2.20 12.12 -0.38
C SER A 10 -1.44 10.95 -1.02
N LEU A 11 -2.13 9.82 -1.24
CA LEU A 11 -1.55 8.54 -1.67
C LEU A 11 -0.30 8.19 -0.84
N ASP A 12 -0.47 8.19 0.47
CA ASP A 12 0.54 7.79 1.45
C ASP A 12 0.06 6.57 2.26
N PHE A 13 0.89 6.12 3.19
CA PHE A 13 0.59 4.94 4.00
C PHE A 13 -0.63 5.12 4.91
N VAL A 14 -0.89 6.35 5.37
CA VAL A 14 -2.09 6.69 6.16
C VAL A 14 -3.34 6.65 5.29
N HIS A 15 -3.24 7.14 4.05
CA HIS A 15 -4.33 7.08 3.09
C HIS A 15 -4.72 5.63 2.78
N LEU A 16 -3.75 4.73 2.64
CA LEU A 16 -4.02 3.30 2.48
C LEU A 16 -4.77 2.71 3.68
N GLN A 17 -4.37 3.07 4.92
CA GLN A 17 -5.08 2.66 6.13
C GLN A 17 -6.52 3.20 6.17
N ASN A 18 -6.75 4.43 5.74
CA ASN A 18 -8.10 5.02 5.66
C ASN A 18 -8.97 4.34 4.59
N ILE A 19 -8.39 3.98 3.44
CA ILE A 19 -9.07 3.19 2.41
C ILE A 19 -9.46 1.82 2.99
N HIS A 20 -8.54 1.15 3.67
CA HIS A 20 -8.82 -0.13 4.33
C HIS A 20 -9.92 0.02 5.38
N ARG A 21 -9.91 1.09 6.18
CA ARG A 21 -10.98 1.36 7.14
C ARG A 21 -12.33 1.45 6.45
N TYR A 22 -12.45 2.32 5.44
CA TYR A 22 -13.71 2.54 4.73
C TYR A 22 -14.28 1.27 4.09
N ILE A 23 -13.42 0.38 3.56
CA ILE A 23 -13.87 -0.87 2.93
C ILE A 23 -14.39 -1.88 3.97
N PHE A 24 -13.83 -1.88 5.18
CA PHE A 24 -13.97 -3.00 6.13
C PHE A 24 -14.55 -2.62 7.50
N GLU A 25 -14.85 -1.35 7.75
CA GLU A 25 -15.31 -0.87 9.07
C GLU A 25 -16.61 -1.52 9.55
N ASP A 26 -17.49 -1.91 8.63
CA ASP A 26 -18.74 -2.61 8.95
C ASP A 26 -18.55 -4.09 9.32
N ILE A 27 -17.37 -4.66 9.04
CA ILE A 27 -17.10 -6.11 9.18
C ILE A 27 -16.07 -6.38 10.28
N TYR A 28 -15.05 -5.52 10.40
CA TYR A 28 -13.91 -5.74 11.28
C TYR A 28 -13.65 -4.54 12.18
N SER A 29 -13.55 -4.78 13.49
CA SER A 29 -13.25 -3.74 14.47
C SER A 29 -11.86 -3.10 14.28
N TRP A 30 -10.92 -3.83 13.69
CA TRP A 30 -9.55 -3.41 13.39
C TRP A 30 -9.40 -2.75 12.01
N ALA A 31 -10.51 -2.35 11.36
CA ALA A 31 -10.44 -1.78 10.03
C ALA A 31 -9.56 -0.50 9.99
N GLY A 32 -8.51 -0.58 9.17
CA GLY A 32 -7.51 0.49 9.03
C GLY A 32 -6.32 0.36 9.97
N GLU A 33 -6.25 -0.69 10.80
CA GLU A 33 -5.08 -0.99 11.63
C GLU A 33 -4.07 -1.88 10.91
N LEU A 34 -2.81 -1.82 11.34
CA LEU A 34 -1.78 -2.74 10.89
C LEU A 34 -1.96 -4.11 11.57
N ARG A 35 -1.70 -5.18 10.83
CA ARG A 35 -1.71 -6.52 11.42
C ARG A 35 -0.59 -6.67 12.46
N GLN A 36 -0.90 -7.45 13.50
CA GLN A 36 0.03 -7.70 14.61
C GLN A 36 0.72 -9.07 14.54
N VAL A 37 0.34 -9.91 13.58
CA VAL A 37 0.90 -11.26 13.40
C VAL A 37 1.58 -11.37 12.04
N ASP A 38 2.57 -12.24 11.96
CA ASP A 38 3.20 -12.63 10.71
C ASP A 38 2.29 -13.56 9.91
N ILE A 39 2.35 -13.42 8.57
CA ILE A 39 1.56 -14.22 7.64
C ILE A 39 2.45 -14.68 6.49
N SER A 40 2.12 -15.83 5.92
CA SER A 40 2.80 -16.41 4.77
C SER A 40 1.80 -17.04 3.80
N LYS A 41 2.21 -17.15 2.54
CA LYS A 41 1.49 -17.94 1.52
C LYS A 41 2.51 -18.48 0.52
N GLY A 42 3.02 -19.69 0.80
CA GLY A 42 4.20 -20.25 0.12
C GLY A 42 5.50 -19.57 0.59
N ASN A 43 5.51 -18.24 0.60
CA ASN A 43 6.62 -17.40 1.04
C ASN A 43 6.16 -16.50 2.20
N GLN A 44 7.12 -16.02 2.99
CA GLN A 44 6.89 -15.09 4.09
C GLN A 44 6.61 -13.68 3.55
N PHE A 45 5.55 -13.03 4.03
CA PHE A 45 5.33 -11.60 3.76
C PHE A 45 6.20 -10.74 4.71
N CYS A 46 6.22 -9.41 4.51
CA CYS A 46 6.90 -8.48 5.43
C CYS A 46 6.61 -8.81 6.89
N LEU A 47 7.56 -8.80 7.81
CA LEU A 47 7.23 -9.05 9.23
C LEU A 47 6.36 -7.92 9.78
N CYS A 48 5.42 -8.23 10.67
CA CYS A 48 4.46 -7.26 11.21
C CYS A 48 5.17 -6.05 11.84
N GLN A 49 6.26 -6.29 12.56
CA GLN A 49 7.12 -5.26 13.18
C GLN A 49 7.74 -4.26 12.20
N HIS A 50 7.79 -4.58 10.90
CA HIS A 50 8.39 -3.71 9.88
C HIS A 50 7.35 -3.06 8.95
N LEU A 51 6.06 -3.35 9.13
CA LEU A 51 5.00 -2.85 8.23
C LEU A 51 4.99 -1.33 8.14
N GLN A 52 5.13 -0.64 9.27
CA GLN A 52 5.10 0.81 9.29
C GLN A 52 6.29 1.39 8.53
N THR A 53 7.51 1.00 8.88
CA THR A 53 8.72 1.54 8.26
C THR A 53 8.78 1.23 6.76
N TYR A 54 8.46 0.00 6.34
CA TYR A 54 8.45 -0.32 4.90
C TYR A 54 7.30 0.37 4.16
N GLY A 55 6.11 0.45 4.75
CA GLY A 55 4.97 1.14 4.16
C GLY A 55 5.29 2.62 3.92
N GLU A 56 5.80 3.32 4.94
CA GLU A 56 6.22 4.71 4.83
C GLU A 56 7.32 4.90 3.77
N ARG A 57 8.31 4.00 3.73
CA ARG A 57 9.37 4.02 2.72
C ARG A 57 8.82 3.90 1.30
N VAL A 58 7.99 2.90 1.02
CA VAL A 58 7.44 2.67 -0.33
C VAL A 58 6.65 3.88 -0.82
N PHE A 59 5.81 4.46 0.04
CA PHE A 59 5.03 5.64 -0.33
C PHE A 59 5.89 6.91 -0.46
N SER A 60 7.00 7.01 0.30
CA SER A 60 7.98 8.08 0.12
C SER A 60 8.70 7.96 -1.24
N GLU A 61 9.13 6.76 -1.61
CA GLU A 61 9.74 6.48 -2.92
C GLU A 61 8.75 6.76 -4.07
N LEU A 62 7.49 6.35 -3.91
CA LEU A 62 6.43 6.62 -4.89
C LEU A 62 6.22 8.13 -5.10
N ARG A 63 6.19 8.91 -4.00
CA ARG A 63 6.08 10.37 -4.05
C ARG A 63 7.29 10.99 -4.73
N ALA A 64 8.50 10.54 -4.41
CA ALA A 64 9.73 11.00 -5.05
C ALA A 64 9.75 10.70 -6.56
N GLY A 65 9.19 9.55 -6.96
CA GLY A 65 8.99 9.14 -8.35
C GLY A 65 7.76 9.75 -9.03
N GLN A 66 7.24 10.87 -8.52
CA GLN A 66 6.08 11.59 -9.07
C GLN A 66 4.85 10.70 -9.30
N PHE A 67 4.60 9.77 -8.39
CA PHE A 67 3.46 8.85 -8.43
C PHE A 67 3.35 8.06 -9.74
N LEU A 68 4.50 7.72 -10.35
CA LEU A 68 4.60 6.97 -11.60
C LEU A 68 3.95 7.66 -12.81
N ILE A 69 3.65 8.95 -12.71
CA ILE A 69 3.09 9.72 -13.82
C ILE A 69 4.16 9.82 -14.92
N GLY A 70 3.87 9.20 -16.07
CA GLY A 70 4.82 9.14 -17.19
C GLY A 70 5.97 8.14 -17.02
N ALA A 71 5.95 7.30 -15.98
CA ALA A 71 6.98 6.29 -15.78
C ALA A 71 6.89 5.18 -16.85
N ALA A 72 8.04 4.79 -17.41
CA ALA A 72 8.13 3.60 -18.25
C ALA A 72 7.97 2.32 -17.40
N LYS A 73 7.45 1.26 -18.01
CA LYS A 73 7.26 -0.06 -17.34
C LYS A 73 8.54 -0.64 -16.73
N GLY A 74 9.72 -0.25 -17.20
CA GLY A 74 11.02 -0.68 -16.68
C GLY A 74 11.66 0.30 -15.69
N ASN A 75 10.90 1.22 -15.10
CA ASN A 75 11.46 2.16 -14.11
C ASN A 75 11.95 1.42 -12.86
N GLU A 76 13.06 1.90 -12.28
CA GLU A 76 13.70 1.39 -11.06
C GLU A 76 12.74 1.17 -9.89
N PHE A 77 11.67 1.96 -9.77
CA PHE A 77 10.64 1.75 -8.76
C PHE A 77 9.95 0.39 -8.89
N PHE A 78 9.62 -0.05 -10.12
CA PHE A 78 9.01 -1.36 -10.36
C PHE A 78 9.99 -2.50 -10.08
N LEU A 79 11.25 -2.32 -10.46
CA LEU A 79 12.33 -3.28 -10.19
C LEU A 79 12.56 -3.42 -8.67
N GLY A 80 12.57 -2.30 -7.95
CA GLY A 80 12.73 -2.26 -6.48
C GLY A 80 11.60 -2.92 -5.71
N LEU A 81 10.41 -3.06 -6.31
CA LEU A 81 9.29 -3.82 -5.75
C LEU A 81 9.38 -5.34 -6.00
N GLY A 82 10.38 -5.81 -6.75
CA GLY A 82 10.49 -7.21 -7.17
C GLY A 82 9.37 -7.63 -8.12
N LEU A 83 8.69 -6.67 -8.75
CA LEU A 83 7.67 -6.91 -9.76
C LEU A 83 8.36 -6.95 -11.13
N GLU A 84 9.10 -8.02 -11.41
CA GLU A 84 9.56 -8.25 -12.78
C GLU A 84 8.35 -8.55 -13.67
N ALA A 85 8.35 -7.98 -14.87
CA ALA A 85 7.31 -8.18 -15.86
C ALA A 85 7.15 -9.68 -16.16
N ALA A 86 5.97 -10.23 -15.86
CA ALA A 86 5.50 -11.44 -16.51
C ALA A 86 5.28 -11.19 -18.02
#